data_AF-A0A2M8F1V7-F1
#
_entry.id   AF-A0A2M8F1V7-F1
#
_cell.length_a   1.000
_cell.length_b   1.000
_cell.length_c   1.000
_cell.angle_alpha   90.00
_cell.angle_beta   90.00
_cell.angle_gamma   90.00
#
_symmetry.space_group_name_H-M   'P 1'
#
loop_
_entity.id
_entity.type
_entity.pdbx_description
1 polymer ?
#
loop_
_entity_poly.entity_id
_entity_poly.type
_entity_poly.pdbx_seq_one_letter_code
_entity_poly.pdbx_strand_id
1 'polypeptide(L)'
;MKSYDMSLITKKIYESSVQLFTLKTLREHLGVGKSSSLFKVVNRLIDSGVLIKIERNKYALKKYSCSEFTLANFLTESSYVSFESALSFYGILSQFPYEVTSATLG
;
A
#
# COMPACT_ATOMS: atom_id res chain seq x y z
N MET A 1 15.39 25.84 -1.25
CA MET A 1 14.71 24.53 -1.39
C MET A 1 14.86 23.83 -0.05
N LYS A 2 13.78 23.51 0.70
CA LYS A 2 13.94 22.78 1.98
C LYS A 2 14.53 21.41 1.66
N SER A 3 15.73 21.13 2.15
CA SER A 3 16.33 19.80 2.05
C SER A 3 15.60 18.92 3.06
N TYR A 4 14.88 17.90 2.58
CA TYR A 4 14.26 16.92 3.45
C TYR A 4 15.33 15.89 3.83
N ASP A 5 15.49 15.63 5.12
CA ASP A 5 16.39 14.60 5.60
C ASP A 5 15.83 13.21 5.26
N MET A 6 16.45 12.56 4.27
CA MET A 6 16.03 11.25 3.78
C MET A 6 16.22 10.14 4.82
N SER A 7 17.16 10.29 5.76
CA SER A 7 17.39 9.30 6.81
C SER A 7 16.23 9.26 7.79
N LEU A 8 15.78 10.44 8.26
CA LEU A 8 14.62 10.59 9.14
C LEU A 8 13.32 10.13 8.47
N ILE A 9 13.15 10.46 7.19
CA ILE A 9 11.98 10.01 6.41
C ILE A 9 11.96 8.49 6.30
N THR A 10 13.09 7.89 5.93
CA THR A 10 13.18 6.44 5.78
C THR A 10 12.91 5.73 7.11
N LYS A 11 13.46 6.25 8.22
CA LYS A 11 13.18 5.75 9.56
C LYS A 11 11.69 5.79 9.91
N LYS A 12 11.02 6.93 9.68
CA LYS A 12 9.57 7.06 9.91
C LYS A 12 8.73 6.06 9.11
N ILE A 13 9.14 5.78 7.87
CA ILE A 13 8.44 4.82 7.01
C ILE A 13 8.61 3.38 7.52
N TYR A 14 9.79 3.01 8.03
CA TYR A 14 10.03 1.69 8.61
C TYR A 14 9.42 1.51 10.01
N GLU A 15 9.31 2.59 10.80
CA GLU A 15 8.65 2.57 12.12
C GLU A 15 7.11 2.64 12.02
N SER A 16 6.57 2.85 10.82
CA SER A 16 5.13 2.82 10.57
C SER A 16 4.56 1.42 10.84
N SER A 17 3.46 1.35 11.59
CA SER A 17 2.69 0.11 11.77
C SER A 17 1.99 -0.36 10.49
N VAL A 18 1.77 0.56 9.54
CA VAL A 18 1.15 0.30 8.24
C VAL A 18 2.23 0.10 7.19
N GLN A 19 2.05 -0.88 6.31
CA GLN A 19 2.98 -1.21 5.23
C GLN A 19 2.47 -0.82 3.83
N LEU A 20 1.19 -0.44 3.72
CA LEU A 20 0.53 0.04 2.52
C LEU A 20 0.21 1.52 2.69
N PHE A 21 0.53 2.33 1.67
CA PHE A 21 0.44 3.77 1.77
C PHE A 21 -0.23 4.37 0.54
N THR A 22 -1.26 5.18 0.76
CA THR A 22 -1.73 6.12 -0.27
C THR A 22 -0.84 7.35 -0.30
N LEU A 23 -0.85 8.09 -1.41
CA LEU A 23 -0.17 9.39 -1.49
C LEU A 23 -0.65 10.35 -0.38
N LYS A 24 -1.92 10.26 0.01
CA LYS A 24 -2.51 11.02 1.12
C LYS A 24 -1.85 10.65 2.45
N THR A 25 -1.79 9.37 2.78
CA THR A 25 -1.13 8.90 4.02
C THR A 25 0.35 9.30 4.06
N LEU A 26 1.08 9.16 2.95
CA LEU A 26 2.48 9.61 2.87
C LEU A 26 2.62 11.11 3.12
N ARG A 27 1.69 11.92 2.60
CA ARG A 27 1.69 13.36 2.85
C ARG A 27 1.58 13.68 4.34
N GLU A 28 0.66 13.00 5.02
CA GLU A 28 0.37 13.16 6.44
C GLU A 28 1.55 12.68 7.31
N HIS A 29 2.06 11.47 7.06
CA HIS A 29 3.19 10.89 7.82
C HIS A 29 4.50 11.67 7.64
N LEU A 30 4.75 12.21 6.44
CA LEU A 30 6.00 12.90 6.11
C LEU A 30 5.96 14.41 6.41
N GLY A 31 4.78 14.98 6.66
CA GLY A 31 4.62 16.43 6.93
C GLY A 31 5.00 17.31 5.74
N VAL A 32 4.88 16.81 4.51
CA VAL A 32 5.29 17.51 3.29
C VAL A 32 4.14 18.36 2.76
N GLY A 33 4.21 19.68 2.96
CA GLY A 33 3.15 20.60 2.55
C GLY A 33 2.96 20.73 1.03
N LYS A 34 4.05 20.73 0.24
CA LYS A 34 4.02 20.97 -1.22
C LYS A 34 3.97 19.67 -2.02
N SER A 35 2.98 19.52 -2.90
CA SER A 35 2.77 18.29 -3.69
C SER A 35 3.98 17.91 -4.57
N SER A 36 4.62 18.88 -5.23
CA SER A 36 5.80 18.58 -6.07
C SER A 36 7.01 18.11 -5.26
N SER A 37 7.13 18.55 -4.00
CA SER A 37 8.14 18.03 -3.09
C SER A 37 7.82 16.61 -2.65
N LEU A 38 6.55 16.29 -2.41
CA LEU A 38 6.10 14.95 -2.03
C LEU A 38 6.43 13.93 -3.11
N PHE A 39 6.09 14.21 -4.38
CA PHE A 39 6.43 13.30 -5.48
C PHE A 39 7.93 13.04 -5.62
N LYS A 40 8.77 14.08 -5.43
CA LYS A 40 10.23 13.91 -5.44
C LYS A 40 10.72 13.02 -4.30
N VAL A 41 10.16 13.17 -3.10
CA VAL A 41 10.52 12.33 -1.95
C VAL A 41 10.07 10.88 -2.18
N VAL A 42 8.84 10.66 -2.66
CA VAL A 42 8.31 9.33 -2.94
C VAL A 42 9.14 8.63 -4.03
N ASN A 43 9.48 9.33 -5.11
CA ASN A 43 10.33 8.76 -6.16
C ASN A 43 11.70 8.34 -5.60
N ARG A 44 12.34 9.18 -4.76
CA ARG A 44 13.60 8.80 -4.10
C ARG A 44 13.46 7.56 -3.23
N LEU A 45 12.34 7.39 -2.52
CA LEU A 45 12.07 6.20 -1.71
C LEU A 45 11.85 4.94 -2.56
N ILE A 46 11.31 5.10 -3.77
CA ILE A 46 11.17 4.01 -4.73
C ILE A 46 12.55 3.65 -5.30
N ASP A 47 13.31 4.65 -5.74
CA ASP A 47 14.64 4.48 -6.32
C ASP A 47 15.62 3.85 -5.31
N SER A 48 15.50 4.19 -4.02
CA SER A 48 16.28 3.58 -2.94
C SER A 48 15.77 2.19 -2.50
N GLY A 49 14.66 1.71 -3.06
CA GLY A 49 14.07 0.42 -2.73
C GLY A 49 13.43 0.36 -1.35
N VAL A 50 13.06 1.49 -0.74
CA VAL A 50 12.28 1.53 0.50
C VAL A 50 10.81 1.22 0.20
N LEU A 51 10.28 1.86 -0.84
CA LEU A 51 8.92 1.66 -1.33
C LEU A 51 8.90 0.96 -2.69
N ILE A 52 7.81 0.28 -2.97
CA ILE A 52 7.42 -0.18 -4.30
C ILE A 52 6.11 0.50 -4.69
N LYS A 53 5.92 0.76 -5.99
CA LYS A 53 4.67 1.29 -6.51
C LYS A 53 3.74 0.12 -6.82
N ILE A 54 2.53 0.16 -6.26
CA ILE A 54 1.48 -0.83 -6.52
C ILE A 54 0.63 -0.36 -7.68
N GLU A 55 0.07 0.85 -7.56
CA GLU A 55 -0.70 1.50 -8.62
C GLU A 55 -0.59 3.04 -8.51
N ARG A 56 -1.43 3.78 -9.23
CA ARG A 56 -1.42 5.25 -9.13
C ARG A 56 -1.76 5.67 -7.70
N ASN A 57 -0.88 6.48 -7.10
CA ASN A 57 -1.02 7.01 -5.74
C ASN A 57 -1.03 5.96 -4.62
N LYS A 58 -0.65 4.70 -4.90
CA LYS A 58 -0.60 3.64 -3.90
C LYS A 58 0.74 2.90 -3.94
N TYR A 59 1.31 2.72 -2.77
CA TYR A 59 2.67 2.26 -2.56
C TYR A 59 2.68 1.24 -1.43
N ALA A 60 3.70 0.38 -1.40
CA ALA A 60 3.94 -0.55 -0.31
C ALA A 60 5.40 -0.48 0.13
N LEU A 61 5.70 -0.88 1.37
CA LEU A 61 7.07 -1.20 1.76
C LEU A 61 7.61 -2.30 0.85
N LYS A 62 8.89 -2.24 0.46
CA LYS A 62 9.51 -3.29 -0.37
C LYS A 62 9.45 -4.68 0.27
N LYS A 63 9.51 -4.75 1.60
CA LYS A 63 9.40 -6.00 2.38
C LYS A 63 8.02 -6.16 3.02
N TYR A 64 6.96 -5.68 2.35
CA TYR A 64 5.63 -5.82 2.93
C TYR A 64 5.23 -7.31 3.02
N SER A 65 4.47 -7.65 4.05
CA SER A 65 4.06 -9.02 4.38
C SER A 65 2.55 -9.14 4.63
N CYS A 66 1.78 -8.13 4.21
CA CYS A 66 0.32 -8.16 4.32
C CYS A 66 -0.27 -9.26 3.44
N SER A 67 -1.42 -9.80 3.84
CA SER A 67 -2.13 -10.79 3.03
C SER A 67 -2.60 -10.21 1.70
N GLU A 68 -2.78 -11.06 0.70
CA GLU A 68 -3.33 -10.68 -0.60
C GLU A 68 -4.74 -10.08 -0.47
N PHE A 69 -5.53 -10.54 0.51
CA PHE A 69 -6.83 -9.95 0.86
C PHE A 69 -6.71 -8.50 1.35
N THR A 70 -5.67 -8.20 2.13
CA THR A 70 -5.41 -6.82 2.59
C THR A 70 -5.03 -5.93 1.41
N LEU A 71 -4.21 -6.45 0.49
CA LEU A 71 -3.84 -5.73 -0.72
C LEU A 71 -5.05 -5.48 -1.63
N ALA A 72 -5.92 -6.48 -1.82
CA ALA A 72 -7.14 -6.35 -2.62
C ALA A 72 -8.08 -5.27 -2.07
N ASN A 73 -8.33 -5.27 -0.75
CA ASN A 73 -9.14 -4.23 -0.11
C ASN A 73 -8.47 -2.86 -0.19
N PHE A 74 -7.15 -2.78 -0.12
CA PHE A 74 -6.43 -1.52 -0.31
C PHE A 74 -6.51 -0.98 -1.74
N LEU A 75 -6.56 -1.87 -2.74
CA LEU A 75 -6.78 -1.51 -4.14
C LEU A 75 -8.20 -0.97 -4.37
N THR A 76 -9.21 -1.55 -3.71
CA THR A 76 -10.60 -1.10 -3.83
C THR A 76 -11.27 -0.99 -2.46
N GLU A 77 -11.18 0.18 -1.83
CA GLU A 77 -11.58 0.39 -0.43
C GLU A 77 -13.06 0.10 -0.14
N SER A 78 -13.95 0.28 -1.13
CA SER A 78 -15.39 0.00 -0.99
C SER A 78 -15.80 -1.42 -1.36
N SER A 79 -14.82 -2.33 -1.52
CA SER A 79 -15.07 -3.74 -1.84
C SER A 79 -14.85 -4.65 -0.63
N TYR A 80 -15.39 -5.86 -0.70
CA TYR A 80 -15.13 -6.93 0.26
C TYR A 80 -14.75 -8.22 -0.48
N VAL A 81 -13.83 -9.00 0.10
CA VAL A 81 -13.43 -10.32 -0.44
C VAL A 81 -14.65 -11.25 -0.46
N SER A 82 -14.92 -11.87 -1.61
CA SER A 82 -16.17 -12.59 -1.88
C SER A 82 -15.92 -13.85 -2.74
N PHE A 83 -17.01 -14.49 -3.19
CA PHE A 83 -17.04 -15.63 -4.10
C PHE A 83 -16.02 -16.73 -3.73
N GLU A 84 -15.23 -17.21 -4.69
CA GLU A 84 -14.27 -18.31 -4.52
C GLU A 84 -13.21 -18.00 -3.46
N SER A 85 -12.78 -16.74 -3.34
CA SER A 85 -11.81 -16.33 -2.31
C SER A 85 -12.36 -16.50 -0.90
N ALA A 86 -13.62 -16.10 -0.67
CA ALA A 86 -14.26 -16.28 0.63
C ALA A 86 -14.51 -17.76 0.93
N LEU A 87 -15.04 -18.52 -0.04
CA LEU A 87 -15.33 -19.95 0.16
C LEU A 87 -14.05 -20.76 0.41
N SER A 88 -12.96 -20.47 -0.30
CA SER A 88 -11.65 -21.09 -0.08
C SER A 88 -11.08 -20.73 1.30
N PHE A 89 -11.17 -19.46 1.71
CA PHE A 89 -10.70 -19.02 3.03
C PHE A 89 -11.41 -19.74 4.19
N TYR A 90 -12.71 -20.01 4.06
CA TYR A 90 -13.49 -20.76 5.05
C TYR A 90 -13.41 -22.29 4.89
N GLY A 91 -12.59 -22.80 3.96
CA GLY A 91 -12.40 -24.23 3.74
C GLY A 91 -13.59 -24.95 3.10
N ILE A 92 -14.52 -24.21 2.48
CA ILE A 92 -15.67 -24.76 1.75
C ILE A 92 -15.22 -25.31 0.40
N LEU A 93 -14.24 -24.66 -0.25
CA LEU A 93 -13.60 -25.15 -1.47
C LEU A 93 -12.28 -25.84 -1.14
N SER A 94 -12.03 -26.99 -1.76
CA SER A 94 -10.75 -27.72 -1.66
C SER A 94 -9.65 -27.13 -2.54
N GLN A 95 -10.02 -26.32 -3.53
CA GLN A 95 -9.08 -25.64 -4.42
C GLN A 95 -8.82 -24.20 -3.95
N PHE A 96 -7.55 -23.78 -4.04
CA PHE A 96 -7.17 -22.39 -3.84
C PHE A 96 -7.36 -21.59 -5.13
N PRO A 97 -8.05 -20.43 -5.09
CA PRO A 97 -8.18 -19.57 -6.24
C PRO A 97 -6.82 -18.92 -6.57
N TYR A 98 -6.57 -18.70 -7.87
CA TYR A 98 -5.35 -18.03 -8.33
C TYR A 98 -5.37 -16.52 -8.15
N GLU A 99 -6.57 -15.93 -8.02
CA GLU A 99 -6.78 -14.50 -7.86
C GLU A 99 -7.67 -14.23 -6.64
N VAL A 100 -7.52 -13.05 -6.05
CA VAL A 100 -8.44 -12.56 -5.02
C VAL A 100 -9.64 -11.91 -5.68
N THR A 101 -10.83 -12.43 -5.39
CA THR A 101 -12.10 -11.89 -5.87
C THR A 101 -12.76 -11.06 -4.79
N SER A 102 -13.16 -9.84 -5.15
CA SER A 102 -13.94 -8.95 -4.29
C SER A 102 -15.23 -8.50 -4.97
N ALA A 103 -16.23 -8.12 -4.19
CA ALA A 103 -17.48 -7.53 -4.66
C ALA A 103 -17.68 -6.12 -4.07
N THR A 104 -18.36 -5.25 -4.83
CA THR A 104 -18.78 -3.90 -4.40
C THR A 104 -20.17 -3.62 -4.98
N LEU A 105 -20.88 -2.65 -4.40
CA LEU A 105 -22.07 -2.08 -5.03
C LEU A 105 -21.64 -1.29 -6.28
N GLY A 106 -22.40 -1.45 -7.37
CA GLY A 106 -22.20 -0.76 -8.64
C GLY A 106 -22.95 0.55 -8.74
#